data_AF-A0A6J4T8S7-F1
#
_entry.id   AF-A0A6J4T8S7-F1
#
_cell.length_a   1.000
_cell.length_b   1.000
_cell.length_c   1.000
_cell.angle_alpha   90.00
_cell.angle_beta   90.00
_cell.angle_gamma   90.00
#
_symmetry.space_group_name_H-M   'P 1'
#
loop_
_entity.id
_entity.type
_entity.pdbx_description
1 polymer ?
#
loop_
_entity_poly.entity_id
_entity_poly.type
_entity_poly.pdbx_seq_one_letter_code
_entity_poly.pdbx_strand_id
1 'polypeptide(L)'
;MTSERAQAYGRVVKTLEDMGAAKLQRAEEQRIRDAADTLLFCETPDAPGGREAISDVEDLIRHLTETERWTEERARALADDVAGCGPVALLA
;
A
#
# COMPACT_ATOMS: atom_id res chain seq x y z
N MET A 1 5.80 9.90 -13.13
CA MET A 1 5.75 10.03 -11.65
C MET A 1 5.37 11.48 -11.29
N THR A 2 4.40 11.70 -10.41
CA THR A 2 3.95 13.05 -9.98
C THR A 2 4.37 13.33 -8.54
N SER A 3 4.33 14.60 -8.11
CA SER A 3 4.63 14.95 -6.70
C SER A 3 3.64 14.28 -5.72
N GLU A 4 2.36 14.18 -6.09
CA GLU A 4 1.33 13.52 -5.28
C GLU A 4 1.63 12.04 -5.05
N ARG A 5 2.05 11.32 -6.10
CA ARG A 5 2.44 9.90 -6.02
C ARG A 5 3.66 9.70 -5.11
N ALA A 6 4.65 10.58 -5.21
CA ALA A 6 5.83 10.54 -4.33
C ALA A 6 5.46 10.84 -2.86
N GLN A 7 4.51 11.75 -2.61
CA GLN A 7 4.02 12.04 -1.26
C GLN A 7 3.23 10.85 -0.68
N ALA A 8 2.40 10.20 -1.49
CA ALA A 8 1.69 8.99 -1.09
C ALA A 8 2.68 7.87 -0.71
N TYR A 9 3.69 7.64 -1.53
CA TYR A 9 4.77 6.70 -1.23
C TYR A 9 5.49 7.04 0.09
N GLY A 10 5.79 8.32 0.32
CA GLY A 10 6.37 8.78 1.58
C GLY A 10 5.51 8.47 2.80
N ARG A 11 4.18 8.57 2.69
CA ARG A 11 3.25 8.21 3.78
C ARG A 11 3.16 6.70 4.00
N VAL A 12 3.24 5.89 2.94
CA VAL A 12 3.39 4.43 3.05
C VAL A 12 4.65 4.10 3.85
N VAL A 13 5.82 4.59 3.42
CA VAL A 13 7.10 4.31 4.08
C VAL A 13 7.05 4.72 5.55
N LYS A 14 6.53 5.92 5.85
CA LYS A 14 6.39 6.40 7.22
C LYS A 14 5.50 5.47 8.05
N THR A 15 4.36 5.05 7.50
CA THR A 15 3.45 4.12 8.19
C THR A 15 4.19 2.83 8.53
N LEU A 16 4.92 2.24 7.58
CA LEU A 16 5.70 1.03 7.79
C LEU A 16 6.79 1.19 8.87
N GLU A 17 7.46 2.34 8.91
CA GLU A 17 8.48 2.65 9.93
C GLU A 17 7.87 2.83 11.33
N ASP A 18 6.70 3.48 11.41
CA ASP A 18 5.96 3.68 12.65
C ASP A 18 5.40 2.35 13.20
N MET A 19 5.21 1.35 12.33
CA MET A 19 4.76 0.02 12.72
C MET A 19 5.92 -0.82 13.29
N GLY A 20 5.87 -1.09 14.59
CA GLY A 20 6.78 -2.04 15.20
C GLY A 20 6.59 -3.49 14.69
N ALA A 21 7.65 -4.30 14.79
CA ALA A 21 7.68 -5.69 14.30
C ALA A 21 6.57 -6.61 14.87
N ALA A 22 5.99 -6.25 16.02
CA ALA A 22 4.87 -6.97 16.62
C ALA A 22 3.55 -6.77 15.86
N LYS A 23 3.40 -5.64 15.16
CA LYS A 23 2.18 -5.28 14.44
C LYS A 23 2.32 -5.45 12.94
N LEU A 24 3.53 -5.39 12.41
CA LEU A 24 3.81 -5.69 11.00
C LEU A 24 5.12 -6.48 10.91
N GLN A 25 5.04 -7.69 10.39
CA GLN A 25 6.20 -8.55 10.20
C GLN A 25 7.01 -8.09 9.01
N ARG A 26 8.31 -8.44 8.97
CA ARG A 26 9.22 -8.01 7.89
C ARG A 26 8.77 -8.45 6.49
N ALA A 27 8.20 -9.64 6.38
CA ALA A 27 7.67 -10.12 5.10
C ALA A 27 6.42 -9.33 4.65
N GLU A 28 5.55 -8.97 5.60
CA GLU A 28 4.35 -8.16 5.34
C GLU A 28 4.72 -6.71 4.97
N GLU A 29 5.70 -6.15 5.67
CA GLU A 29 6.29 -4.85 5.39
C GLU A 29 6.88 -4.79 3.97
N GLN A 30 7.67 -5.81 3.59
CA GLN A 30 8.25 -5.89 2.26
C GLN A 30 7.17 -6.01 1.19
N ARG A 31 6.14 -6.84 1.42
CA ARG A 31 5.01 -7.01 0.51
C ARG A 31 4.29 -5.69 0.20
N ILE A 32 4.09 -4.85 1.21
CA ILE A 32 3.50 -3.50 1.03
C ILE A 32 4.44 -2.58 0.23
N ARG A 33 5.76 -2.63 0.51
CA ARG A 33 6.73 -1.84 -0.26
C ARG A 33 6.77 -2.23 -1.73
N ASP A 34 6.82 -3.53 -2.02
CA ASP A 34 6.86 -4.05 -3.39
C ASP A 34 5.61 -3.61 -4.18
N ALA A 35 4.44 -3.62 -3.54
CA ALA A 35 3.21 -3.12 -4.14
C ALA A 35 3.25 -1.60 -4.39
N ALA A 36 3.70 -0.81 -3.40
CA ALA A 36 3.83 0.64 -3.54
C ALA A 36 4.84 1.03 -4.63
N ASP A 37 5.98 0.32 -4.72
CA ASP A 37 6.98 0.48 -5.78
C ASP A 37 6.39 0.12 -7.15
N THR A 38 5.72 -1.02 -7.25
CA THR A 38 5.03 -1.45 -8.48
C THR A 38 4.09 -0.36 -8.98
N LEU A 39 3.28 0.21 -8.08
CA LEU A 39 2.36 1.31 -8.40
C LEU A 39 3.09 2.62 -8.72
N LEU A 40 4.18 2.94 -8.04
CA LEU A 40 4.98 4.15 -8.29
C LEU A 40 5.66 4.13 -9.67
N PHE A 41 6.04 2.95 -10.16
CA PHE A 41 6.59 2.76 -11.51
C PHE A 41 5.54 2.43 -12.57
N CYS A 42 4.30 2.19 -12.17
CA CYS A 42 3.18 1.99 -13.08
C CYS A 42 2.89 3.29 -13.87
N GLU A 43 3.03 3.25 -15.19
CA GLU A 43 2.82 4.43 -16.06
C GLU A 43 1.36 4.61 -16.46
N THR A 44 0.61 3.52 -16.58
CA THR A 44 -0.80 3.51 -17.01
C THR A 44 -1.63 2.54 -16.16
N PRO A 45 -2.94 2.76 -16.01
CA PRO A 45 -3.82 1.87 -15.23
C PRO A 45 -3.90 0.44 -15.77
N ASP A 46 -3.63 0.26 -17.07
CA ASP A 46 -3.65 -1.03 -17.75
C ASP A 46 -2.29 -1.72 -17.76
N ALA A 47 -1.25 -1.08 -17.23
CA ALA A 47 0.04 -1.72 -17.10
C ALA A 47 -0.06 -2.93 -16.15
N PRO A 48 0.59 -4.05 -16.50
CA PRO A 48 0.49 -5.29 -15.74
C PRO A 48 1.00 -5.10 -14.30
N GLY A 49 0.43 -5.86 -13.37
CA GLY A 49 0.84 -5.88 -11.96
C GLY A 49 0.22 -4.79 -11.08
N GLY A 50 -0.27 -3.67 -11.63
CA GLY A 50 -0.86 -2.59 -10.81
C GLY A 50 -2.09 -3.02 -10.01
N ARG A 51 -3.04 -3.70 -10.66
CA ARG A 51 -4.25 -4.22 -9.98
C ARG A 51 -3.94 -5.34 -9.01
N GLU A 52 -3.00 -6.21 -9.37
CA GLU A 52 -2.55 -7.32 -8.53
C GLU A 52 -1.90 -6.79 -7.25
N ALA A 53 -1.05 -5.78 -7.36
CA ALA A 53 -0.43 -5.11 -6.22
C ALA A 53 -1.46 -4.48 -5.25
N ILE A 54 -2.51 -3.85 -5.77
CA ILE A 54 -3.60 -3.31 -4.93
C ILE A 54 -4.34 -4.43 -4.21
N SER A 55 -4.78 -5.46 -4.94
CA SER A 55 -5.48 -6.61 -4.36
C SER A 55 -4.64 -7.32 -3.29
N ASP A 56 -3.33 -7.45 -3.53
CA ASP A 56 -2.39 -8.09 -2.63
C ASP A 56 -2.29 -7.34 -1.28
N VAL A 57 -2.25 -6.00 -1.32
CA VAL A 57 -2.27 -5.15 -0.12
C VAL A 57 -3.63 -5.21 0.57
N GLU A 58 -4.74 -5.13 -0.16
CA GLU A 58 -6.10 -5.24 0.39
C GLU A 58 -6.31 -6.55 1.16
N ASP A 59 -5.82 -7.66 0.62
CA ASP A 59 -5.89 -8.97 1.28
C ASP A 59 -5.04 -9.00 2.56
N LEU A 60 -3.85 -8.39 2.54
CA LEU A 60 -2.98 -8.30 3.70
C LEU A 60 -3.59 -7.44 4.82
N ILE A 61 -4.04 -6.23 4.50
CA ILE A 61 -4.62 -5.34 5.51
C ILE A 61 -5.92 -5.89 6.09
N ARG A 62 -6.70 -6.62 5.29
CA ARG A 62 -7.89 -7.35 5.76
C ARG A 62 -7.49 -8.40 6.79
N HIS A 63 -6.49 -9.23 6.48
CA HIS A 63 -5.96 -10.21 7.42
C HIS A 63 -5.43 -9.58 8.72
N LEU A 64 -4.70 -8.46 8.62
CA LEU A 64 -4.17 -7.74 9.80
C LEU A 64 -5.29 -7.15 10.67
N THR A 65 -6.42 -6.78 10.07
CA THR A 65 -7.59 -6.24 10.78
C THR A 65 -8.40 -7.37 11.41
N GLU A 66 -8.66 -8.46 10.69
CA GLU A 66 -9.36 -9.65 11.19
C GLU A 66 -8.64 -10.30 12.39
N THR A 67 -7.32 -10.19 12.43
CA THR A 67 -6.48 -10.67 13.54
C THR A 67 -6.26 -9.62 14.64
N GLU A 68 -6.98 -8.49 14.59
CA GLU A 68 -6.91 -7.38 15.55
C GLU A 68 -5.49 -6.78 15.75
N ARG A 69 -4.59 -7.08 14.82
CA ARG A 69 -3.25 -6.49 14.81
C ARG A 69 -3.37 -5.02 14.45
N TRP A 70 -4.24 -4.69 13.50
CA TRP A 70 -4.50 -3.34 13.00
C TRP A 70 -5.94 -2.91 13.24
N THR A 71 -6.17 -1.60 13.29
CA THR A 71 -7.51 -1.02 13.28
C THR A 71 -7.97 -0.84 11.84
N GLU A 72 -9.29 -0.88 11.60
CA GLU A 72 -9.88 -0.61 10.28
C GLU A 72 -9.46 0.76 9.74
N GLU A 73 -9.43 1.79 10.59
CA GLU A 73 -9.00 3.14 10.21
C GLU A 73 -7.57 3.16 9.66
N ARG A 74 -6.65 2.43 10.31
CA ARG A 74 -5.25 2.36 9.87
C ARG A 74 -5.13 1.56 8.58
N ALA A 75 -5.84 0.45 8.46
CA ALA A 75 -5.87 -0.36 7.25
C ALA A 75 -6.37 0.46 6.05
N ARG A 76 -7.46 1.20 6.23
CA ARG A 76 -8.03 2.11 5.22
C ARG A 76 -7.03 3.18 4.79
N ALA A 77 -6.40 3.87 5.75
CA ALA A 77 -5.43 4.91 5.45
C ALA A 77 -4.24 4.39 4.64
N LEU A 78 -3.70 3.21 5.00
CA LEU A 78 -2.62 2.60 4.23
C LEU A 78 -3.07 2.19 2.82
N ALA A 79 -4.27 1.63 2.67
CA ALA A 79 -4.81 1.27 1.35
C ALA A 79 -4.91 2.48 0.43
N ASP A 80 -5.47 3.58 0.95
CA ASP A 80 -5.61 4.84 0.21
C ASP A 80 -4.23 5.41 -0.18
N ASP A 81 -3.24 5.33 0.70
CA ASP A 81 -1.87 5.77 0.42
C ASP A 81 -1.14 4.89 -0.61
N VAL A 82 -1.28 3.57 -0.51
CA VAL A 82 -0.72 2.64 -1.50
C VAL A 82 -1.36 2.88 -2.87
N ALA A 83 -2.69 2.97 -2.93
CA ALA A 83 -3.39 3.21 -4.18
C ALA A 83 -3.00 4.59 -4.79
N GLY A 84 -2.76 5.59 -3.93
CA GLY A 84 -2.26 6.90 -4.32
C GLY A 84 -0.83 6.91 -4.91
N CYS A 85 -0.07 5.83 -4.77
CA CYS A 85 1.21 5.66 -5.47
C CYS A 85 1.02 5.41 -6.97
N GLY A 86 -0.14 4.86 -7.36
CA GLY A 86 -0.50 4.52 -8.74
C GLY A 86 -1.04 5.70 -9.56
N PRO A 87 -1.23 5.53 -10.87
CA PRO A 87 -1.98 6.47 -11.68
C PRO A 87 -3.42 6.62 -11.18
N VAL A 88 -3.95 7.85 -11.19
CA VAL A 88 -5.28 8.22 -10.64
C VAL A 88 -6.43 7.33 -11.14
N ALA A 89 -6.34 6.80 -12.37
CA ALA A 89 -7.37 5.93 -12.92
C ALA A 89 -7.38 4.49 -12.36
N LEU A 90 -6.43 4.12 -11.48
CA LEU A 90 -6.55 2.91 -10.64
C LEU A 90 -7.43 3.12 -9.40
N LEU A 91 -7.79 4.38 -9.08
CA LEU A 91 -8.60 4.74 -7.91
C LEU A 91 -10.11 4.80 -8.19
N ALA A 92 -10.52 4.55 -9.44
CA ALA A 92 -11.87 4.76 -9.95
C ALA A 92 -12.67 3.47 -10.11
#